data_AF-A0A3A9ZHT9-F1
#
_entry.id   AF-A0A3A9ZHT9-F1
#
_cell.length_a   1.000
_cell.length_b   1.000
_cell.length_c   1.000
_cell.angle_alpha   90.00
_cell.angle_beta   90.00
_cell.angle_gamma   90.00
#
_symmetry.space_group_name_H-M   'P 1'
#
loop_
_entity.id
_entity.type
_entity.pdbx_description
1 polymer ?
#
loop_
_entity_poly.entity_id
_entity_poly.type
_entity_poly.pdbx_seq_one_letter_code
_entity_poly.pdbx_strand_id
1 'polypeptide(L)' 'MIRIVRGNPTPEELAAAVAVVQARVAAAAGAEATSRQARIPAWSDPARNVPRPLPAPAPGAWRTSYWPAGA' A
#
# COMPACT_ATOMS: atom_id res chain seq x y z
N MET A 1 -6.29 -12.07 -11.69
CA MET A 1 -6.80 -13.43 -11.36
C MET A 1 -6.75 -13.58 -9.84
N ILE A 2 -7.88 -13.82 -9.17
CA ILE A 2 -7.94 -13.96 -7.70
C ILE A 2 -7.83 -15.46 -7.35
N ARG A 3 -6.99 -15.82 -6.38
CA ARG A 3 -6.78 -17.21 -5.93
C ARG A 3 -6.91 -17.31 -4.41
N ILE A 4 -7.68 -18.28 -3.94
CA ILE A 4 -7.76 -18.65 -2.52
C ILE A 4 -6.53 -19.50 -2.18
N VAL A 5 -5.66 -18.98 -1.32
CA VAL A 5 -4.42 -19.68 -0.90
C VAL A 5 -4.67 -20.58 0.31
N ARG A 6 -5.65 -20.25 1.16
CA ARG A 6 -6.00 -20.99 2.37
C ARG A 6 -7.48 -20.78 2.71
N GLY A 7 -8.12 -21.81 3.29
CA GLY A 7 -9.52 -21.81 3.71
C GLY A 7 -10.47 -22.37 2.67
N ASN A 8 -11.73 -22.59 3.06
CA ASN A 8 -12.82 -23.02 2.17
C ASN A 8 -14.00 -22.05 2.34
N PRO A 9 -13.91 -20.82 1.78
CA PRO A 9 -14.97 -19.84 1.94
C PRO A 9 -16.24 -20.33 1.25
N THR A 10 -17.37 -19.97 1.84
CA THR A 10 -18.66 -20.14 1.17
C THR A 10 -18.73 -19.28 -0.10
N PRO A 11 -19.56 -19.64 -1.09
CA PRO A 11 -19.77 -18.83 -2.29
C PRO A 11 -20.15 -17.38 -1.97
N GLU A 12 -20.94 -17.18 -0.91
CA GLU A 12 -21.42 -15.88 -0.45
C GLU A 12 -20.27 -15.02 0.09
N GLU A 13 -19.38 -15.60 0.89
CA GLU A 13 -18.19 -14.91 1.41
C GLU A 13 -17.21 -14.54 0.29
N LEU A 14 -17.03 -15.43 -0.68
CA LEU A 14 -16.20 -15.14 -1.85
C LEU A 14 -16.79 -13.99 -2.67
N ALA A 15 -18.12 -13.99 -2.89
CA ALA A 15 -18.81 -12.91 -3.58
C ALA A 15 -18.64 -11.57 -2.86
N ALA A 16 -18.79 -11.56 -1.53
CA ALA A 16 -18.59 -10.37 -0.71
C ALA A 16 -17.15 -9.84 -0.80
N ALA A 17 -16.15 -10.73 -0.72
CA ALA A 17 -14.75 -10.36 -0.84
C ALA A 17 -14.44 -9.74 -2.22
N VAL A 18 -14.93 -10.36 -3.30
CA VAL A 18 -14.76 -9.85 -4.66
C VAL A 18 -15.44 -8.50 -4.83
N ALA A 19 -16.65 -8.30 -4.29
CA ALA A 19 -17.36 -7.04 -4.34
C ALA A 19 -16.58 -5.89 -3.66
N VAL A 20 -15.99 -6.14 -2.49
CA VAL A 20 -15.16 -5.15 -1.79
C VAL A 20 -13.92 -4.79 -2.59
N VAL A 21 -13.23 -5.79 -3.17
CA VAL A 21 -12.05 -5.55 -4.02
C VAL A 21 -12.43 -4.71 -5.24
N GLN A 22 -13.53 -5.03 -5.93
CA GLN A 22 -14.00 -4.26 -7.08
C GLN A 22 -14.37 -2.83 -6.70
N ALA A 23 -15.07 -2.61 -5.58
CA ALA A 23 -15.42 -1.28 -5.10
C ALA A 23 -14.17 -0.43 -4.81
N ARG A 24 -13.12 -1.02 -4.24
CA ARG A 24 -11.84 -0.35 -4.00
C ARG A 24 -11.12 0.01 -5.29
N VAL A 25 -11.11 -0.87 -6.28
CA VAL A 25 -10.52 -0.62 -7.61
C VAL A 25 -11.26 0.52 -8.31
N ALA A 26 -12.59 0.52 -8.30
CA ALA A 26 -13.39 1.59 -8.89
C ALA A 26 -13.14 2.95 -8.22
N ALA A 27 -13.06 2.98 -6.89
CA ALA A 27 -12.73 4.19 -6.13
C ALA A 27 -11.33 4.73 -6.48
N ALA A 28 -10.33 3.85 -6.62
CA ALA A 28 -8.98 4.24 -7.03
C ALA A 28 -8.93 4.79 -8.46
N ALA A 29 -9.65 4.16 -9.40
CA ALA A 29 -9.74 4.63 -10.78
C ALA A 29 -10.42 6.02 -10.87
N GLY A 30 -11.46 6.27 -10.06
CA GLY A 30 -12.10 7.58 -9.96
C GLY A 30 -11.19 8.66 -9.37
N ALA A 31 -10.29 8.30 -8.44
CA ALA A 31 -9.32 9.23 -7.85
C ALA A 31 -8.23 9.67 -8.84
N GLU A 32 -7.74 8.74 -9.66
CA GLU A 32 -6.76 9.00 -10.75
C GLU A 32 -7.26 10.08 -11.74
N ALA A 33 -8.56 10.05 -12.09
CA ALA A 33 -9.17 11.02 -13.01
C ALA A 33 -9.18 12.46 -12.47
N THR A 34 -9.07 12.66 -11.15
CA THR A 34 -9.10 13.97 -10.49
C THR A 34 -7.70 14.54 -10.23
N SER A 35 -6.63 13.76 -10.41
CA SER A 35 -5.34 14.10 -9.83
C SER A 35 -4.21 14.24 -10.85
N ARG A 36 -4.08 15.43 -11.44
CA ARG A 36 -2.81 15.85 -12.08
C ARG A 36 -1.67 16.03 -11.05
N GLN A 37 -1.94 15.91 -9.75
CA GLN A 37 -0.94 15.89 -8.69
C GLN A 37 -1.50 15.25 -7.40
N ALA A 38 -1.92 13.99 -7.44
CA ALA A 38 -2.13 13.26 -6.19
C ALA A 38 -0.74 13.07 -5.57
N ARG A 39 -0.48 13.76 -4.46
CA ARG A 39 0.75 13.58 -3.68
C ARG A 39 0.81 12.11 -3.28
N ILE A 40 1.76 11.36 -3.86
CA ILE A 40 1.97 9.95 -3.53
C ILE A 40 2.16 9.88 -2.01
N PRO A 41 1.39 9.05 -1.28
CA PRO A 41 1.62 8.87 0.15
C PRO A 41 3.08 8.52 0.37
N ALA A 42 3.74 9.11 1.37
CA ALA A 42 5.18 8.89 1.58
C ALA A 42 5.54 7.41 1.89
N TRP A 43 4.54 6.58 2.17
CA TRP A 43 4.64 5.13 2.30
C TRP A 43 4.62 4.38 0.97
N SER A 44 4.07 4.98 -0.08
CA SER A 44 3.91 4.42 -1.42
C SER A 44 4.95 4.93 -2.41
N ASP A 45 5.92 5.75 -1.97
CA ASP A 45 6.99 6.28 -2.82
C ASP A 45 7.90 5.14 -3.35
N PRO A 46 7.97 4.93 -4.68
CA PRO A 46 8.83 3.90 -5.28
C PRO A 46 10.30 4.01 -4.91
N ALA A 47 10.80 5.21 -4.59
CA ALA A 47 12.18 5.42 -4.15
C ALA A 47 12.52 4.62 -2.88
N ARG A 48 11.51 4.20 -2.09
CA ARG A 48 11.69 3.34 -0.90
C ARG A 48 12.04 1.89 -1.21
N ASN A 49 11.77 1.41 -2.42
CA ASN A 49 12.14 0.06 -2.84
C ASN A 49 13.59 -0.03 -3.32
N VAL A 50 14.26 1.11 -3.48
CA VAL A 50 15.67 1.17 -3.86
C VAL A 50 16.53 0.86 -2.63
N PRO A 51 17.44 -0.13 -2.70
CA PRO A 51 18.39 -0.38 -1.63
C PRO A 51 19.20 0.87 -1.33
N ARG A 52 19.23 1.28 -0.06
CA ARG A 52 20.00 2.44 0.40
C ARG A 52 20.90 2.04 1.57
N PRO A 53 22.06 2.69 1.74
CA PRO A 53 22.90 2.48 2.91
C PRO A 53 22.10 2.65 4.20
N LEU A 54 22.35 1.77 5.17
CA LEU A 54 21.74 1.91 6.49
C LEU A 54 22.31 3.15 7.19
N PRO A 55 21.48 3.92 7.91
CA PRO A 55 21.97 5.01 8.74
C PRO A 55 23.00 4.49 9.77
N ALA A 56 24.02 5.29 10.05
CA ALA A 56 24.96 4.96 11.11
C ALA A 56 24.25 4.85 12.47
N PRO A 57 24.70 3.97 13.37
CA PRO A 57 24.18 3.90 14.73
C PRO A 57 24.32 5.25 15.43
N ALA A 58 23.20 5.82 15.89
CA ALA A 58 23.16 7.09 16.59
C ALA A 58 21.97 7.11 17.58
N PRO A 59 22.00 7.98 18.61
CA PRO A 59 20.85 8.19 19.47
C PRO A 59 19.59 8.49 18.65
N GLY A 60 18.51 7.73 18.85
CA GLY A 60 17.25 7.87 18.11
C GLY A 60 17.18 7.16 16.76
N ALA A 61 18.28 6.62 16.22
CA ALA A 61 18.30 6.00 14.88
C ALA A 61 17.33 4.82 14.72
N TRP A 62 17.15 4.00 15.78
CA TRP A 62 16.16 2.92 15.77
C TRP A 62 14.72 3.43 15.70
N ARG A 63 14.40 4.48 16.45
CA ARG A 63 13.05 5.08 16.49
C ARG A 63 12.70 5.74 15.16
N THR A 64 13.70 6.29 14.46
CA THR A 64 13.51 6.96 13.16
C THR A 64 13.67 6.03 11.95
N SER A 65 14.07 4.77 12.16
CA SER A 65 14.31 3.79 11.09
C SER A 65 13.13 3.54 10.15
N TYR A 66 11.90 3.70 10.64
CA TYR A 66 10.67 3.44 9.89
C TYR A 66 10.03 4.70 9.28
N TRP A 67 10.54 5.90 9.59
CA TRP A 67 9.89 7.15 9.18
C TRP A 67 10.01 7.35 7.66
N PRO A 68 8.94 7.84 7.02
CA PRO A 68 9.03 8.28 5.64
C PRO A 68 10.05 9.42 5.55
N ALA A 69 10.96 9.36 4.56
CA ALA A 69 11.91 10.43 4.33
C ALA A 69 11.12 11.70 3.94
N GLY A 70 11.15 12.72 4.80
CA GLY A 70 10.39 13.97 4.61
C GLY A 70 9.39 14.34 5.72
N ALA A 71 9.44 13.69 6.89
CA ALA A 71 8.81 14.19 8.12
C ALA A 71 9.83 14.88 9.02
#